data_AF-A0A347TKF9-F1
#
_entry.id   AF-A0A347TKF9-F1
#
_cell.length_a   1.000
_cell.length_b   1.000
_cell.length_c   1.000
_cell.angle_alpha   90.00
_cell.angle_beta   90.00
_cell.angle_gamma   90.00
#
_symmetry.space_group_name_H-M   'P 1'
#
loop_
_entity.id
_entity.type
_entity.pdbx_description
1 polymer ?
#
loop_
_entity_poly.entity_id
_entity_poly.type
_entity_poly.pdbx_seq_one_letter_code
_entity_poly.pdbx_strand_id
1 'polypeptide(L)' 'MKTTVLLFLMSLFIFVGCSQDISKFKKDDCIKKGYGYKKEKVLNYRTGKYELRTICVKK' A
#
# COMPACT_ATOMS: atom_id res chain seq x y z
N MET A 1 3.39 -36.46 19.95
CA MET A 1 2.61 -35.34 20.53
C MET A 1 3.33 -33.99 20.51
N LYS A 2 4.67 -33.90 20.64
CA LYS A 2 5.39 -32.61 20.63
C LYS A 2 5.50 -31.97 19.24
N THR A 3 5.55 -32.77 18.18
CA THR A 3 5.71 -32.33 16.78
C THR A 3 4.45 -31.70 16.18
N THR A 4 3.27 -32.19 16.57
CA THR A 4 1.97 -31.67 16.12
C THR A 4 1.69 -30.26 16.63
N VAL A 5 2.13 -29.93 17.85
CA VAL A 5 1.99 -28.59 18.43
C VAL A 5 2.86 -27.57 17.70
N LEU A 6 4.08 -27.97 17.31
CA LEU A 6 5.01 -27.11 16.59
C LEU A 6 4.48 -26.73 15.19
N LEU A 7 3.88 -27.69 14.49
CA LEU A 7 3.24 -27.50 13.18
C LEU A 7 2.05 -26.54 13.26
N PHE A 8 1.24 -26.64 14.32
CA PHE A 8 0.12 -25.72 14.55
C PHE A 8 0.61 -24.29 14.80
N LEU A 9 1.70 -24.12 15.56
CA LEU A 9 2.27 -22.81 15.86
C LEU A 9 2.85 -22.11 14.61
N MET A 10 3.47 -22.86 13.70
CA MET A 10 3.99 -22.32 12.43
C MET A 10 2.88 -21.90 11.45
N SER A 11 1.71 -22.55 11.50
CA SER A 11 0.58 -22.21 10.62
C SER A 11 -0.03 -20.82 10.88
N LEU A 12 0.16 -20.25 12.07
CA LEU A 12 -0.39 -18.95 12.46
C LEU A 12 0.37 -17.75 11.84
N PHE A 13 1.59 -17.94 11.37
CA PHE A 13 2.43 -16.86 10.83
C PHE A 13 2.22 -16.55 9.34
N ILE A 14 1.34 -17.28 8.65
CA ILE A 14 1.21 -17.20 7.19
C ILE A 14 0.42 -15.93 6.74
N PHE A 15 -0.18 -15.17 7.66
CA PHE A 15 -1.08 -14.06 7.31
C PHE A 15 -0.52 -12.63 7.45
N VAL A 16 0.78 -12.44 7.72
CA VAL A 16 1.33 -11.09 8.01
C VAL A 16 1.65 -10.26 6.75
N GLY A 17 1.24 -10.71 5.57
CA GLY A 17 1.78 -10.25 4.28
C GLY A 17 0.94 -9.29 3.42
N CYS A 18 0.01 -8.50 3.96
CA CYS A 18 -0.68 -7.49 3.15
C CYS A 18 0.14 -6.19 3.07
N SER A 19 1.03 -6.08 2.07
CA SER A 19 1.68 -4.80 1.76
C SER A 19 0.64 -3.80 1.25
N GLN A 20 0.26 -2.83 2.09
CA GLN A 20 -0.65 -1.76 1.69
C GLN A 20 0.01 -0.88 0.63
N ASP A 21 -0.63 -0.79 -0.54
CA ASP A 21 -0.25 0.13 -1.61
C ASP A 21 -0.55 1.57 -1.17
N ILE A 22 0.45 2.23 -0.57
CA ILE A 22 0.33 3.58 -0.03
C ILE A 22 0.00 4.61 -1.12
N SER A 23 0.36 4.34 -2.39
CA SER A 23 0.23 5.29 -3.49
C SER A 23 -1.23 5.73 -3.72
N LYS A 24 -2.18 4.86 -3.33
CA LYS A 24 -3.62 5.07 -3.44
C LYS A 24 -4.23 5.87 -2.30
N PHE A 25 -3.47 6.20 -1.26
CA PHE A 25 -3.99 7.01 -0.16
C PHE A 25 -4.36 8.41 -0.64
N LYS A 26 -5.46 8.93 -0.09
CA LYS A 26 -5.82 10.33 -0.28
C LYS A 26 -4.73 11.21 0.33
N LYS A 27 -4.60 12.44 -0.17
CA LYS A 27 -3.61 13.42 0.30
C LYS A 27 -3.63 13.57 1.83
N ASP A 28 -4.82 13.68 2.41
CA ASP A 28 -4.99 13.88 3.86
C ASP A 28 -4.52 12.66 4.67
N ASP A 29 -4.82 11.44 4.20
CA ASP A 29 -4.38 10.20 4.85
C ASP A 29 -2.87 10.00 4.72
N CYS A 30 -2.30 10.41 3.58
CA CYS A 30 -0.87 10.37 3.34
C CYS A 30 -0.11 11.25 4.35
N ILE A 31 -0.57 12.49 4.56
CA ILE A 31 0.01 13.43 5.51
C ILE A 31 -0.18 12.94 6.95
N LYS A 32 -1.39 12.49 7.32
CA LYS A 32 -1.67 11.97 8.68
C LYS A 32 -0.79 10.79 9.07
N LYS A 33 -0.44 9.94 8.10
CA LYS A 33 0.46 8.78 8.31
C LYS A 33 1.95 9.15 8.22
N GLY A 34 2.30 10.42 8.02
CA GLY A 34 3.69 10.89 7.97
C GLY A 34 4.40 10.65 6.64
N TYR A 35 3.67 10.30 5.58
CA TYR A 35 4.22 10.10 4.24
C TYR A 35 4.30 11.43 3.45
N GLY A 36 5.20 11.46 2.46
CA GLY A 36 5.28 12.57 1.50
C GLY A 36 4.27 12.41 0.37
N TYR A 37 4.02 13.48 -0.39
CA TYR A 37 3.19 13.39 -1.60
C TYR A 37 3.90 14.08 -2.76
N LYS A 38 3.73 13.51 -3.97
CA LYS A 38 4.19 14.13 -5.22
C LYS A 38 3.03 14.29 -6.19
N LYS A 39 3.16 15.26 -7.10
CA LYS A 39 2.27 15.40 -8.24
C LYS A 39 2.93 14.77 -9.45
N GLU A 40 2.22 13.89 -10.14
CA GLU A 40 2.70 13.25 -11.36
C GLU A 40 1.69 13.43 -12.48
N LYS A 41 2.21 13.71 -13.68
CA LYS A 41 1.42 13.86 -14.89
C LYS A 41 1.17 12.48 -15.46
N VAL A 42 -0.07 12.01 -15.41
CA VAL A 42 -0.47 10.68 -15.85
C VAL A 42 -1.47 10.77 -17.00
N LEU A 43 -1.37 9.87 -17.97
CA LEU A 43 -2.32 9.77 -19.06
C LEU A 43 -3.59 9.09 -18.57
N ASN A 44 -4.73 9.75 -18.69
CA ASN A 44 -6.03 9.15 -18.46
C ASN A 44 -6.45 8.38 -19.73
N TYR A 45 -6.33 7.05 -19.70
CA TYR A 45 -6.69 6.20 -20.83
C TYR A 45 -8.16 6.28 -21.25
N ARG A 46 -9.06 6.74 -20.37
CA ARG A 46 -10.48 6.91 -20.70
C ARG A 46 -10.73 8.16 -21.54
N THR A 47 -9.96 9.22 -21.30
CA THR A 47 -10.15 10.54 -21.95
C THR A 47 -9.06 10.88 -22.98
N GLY A 48 -7.94 10.14 -22.98
CA GLY A 48 -6.76 10.43 -23.80
C GLY A 48 -5.98 11.67 -23.35
N LYS A 49 -6.34 12.28 -22.22
CA LYS A 49 -5.73 13.54 -21.74
C LYS A 49 -4.77 13.27 -20.59
N TYR A 50 -3.74 14.10 -20.49
CA TYR A 50 -2.85 14.10 -19.33
C TYR A 50 -3.47 14.87 -18.17
N GLU A 51 -3.45 14.26 -16.99
CA GLU A 51 -3.99 14.82 -15.76
C GLU A 51 -2.91 14.81 -14.66
N LEU A 52 -2.96 15.77 -13.75
CA LEU A 52 -2.09 15.79 -12.58
C LEU A 52 -2.73 14.96 -11.46
N ARG A 53 -2.13 13.81 -11.12
CA ARG A 53 -2.49 13.04 -9.93
C ARG A 53 -1.57 13.35 -8.77
N THR A 54 -2.16 13.44 -7.58
CA THR A 54 -1.40 13.40 -6.34
C THR A 54 -1.23 11.94 -5.94
N ILE A 55 0.00 11.54 -5.66
CA ILE A 55 0.36 10.18 -5.24
C ILE A 55 1.15 10.27 -3.95
N CYS A 56 0.81 9.39 -3.01
CA CYS A 56 1.52 9.27 -1.75
C CYS A 56 2.83 8.50 -1.96
N VAL A 57 3.91 8.97 -1.34
CA VAL A 57 5.26 8.38 -1.42
C VAL A 57 5.87 8.27 -0.04
N LYS A 58 6.70 7.25 0.19
CA LYS A 58 7.52 7.21 1.40
C LYS A 58 8.47 8.41 1.38
N LYS A 59 8.59 9.06 2.54
CA LYS A 59 9.51 10.19 2.73
C LYS A 59 10.94 9.70 2.74
#